data_AF-A0A0C6FC11-F1
#
_entry.id   AF-A0A0C6FC11-F1
#
_cell.length_a   1.000
_cell.length_b   1.000
_cell.length_c   1.000
_cell.angle_alpha   90.00
_cell.angle_beta   90.00
_cell.angle_gamma   90.00
#
_symmetry.space_group_name_H-M   'P 1'
#
loop_
_entity.id
_entity.type
_entity.pdbx_description
1 polymer ?
#
loop_
_entity_poly.entity_id
_entity_poly.type
_entity_poly.pdbx_seq_one_letter_code
_entity_poly.pdbx_strand_id
1 'polypeptide(L)'
;MGEAKRRKEALLKNSRKGLVVSNSMEINGTSLHAKSGNLDLQELRASLLYWDELVWPTSRAIHFSSGPDEQFLETQGILKRPSYTFNGDIAQGMAMTQIMAFQELDRREPGKWSLAQGANSFLLRDGPLIDGNLAMVELVRAIPVPNQDVPLAEILEFKNRRHDELIQLRSEIDNLFFEVDKAENAHEKLLENVKKLMILVRLFSD
;
A
#
# COMPACT_ATOMS: atom_id res chain seq x y z
N MET A 1 -26.73 -5.23 -8.84
CA MET A 1 -25.53 -5.88 -8.25
C MET A 1 -24.77 -4.86 -7.41
N GLY A 2 -24.67 -5.11 -6.10
CA GLY A 2 -24.04 -4.19 -5.14
C GLY A 2 -22.53 -4.01 -5.37
N GLU A 3 -22.04 -2.82 -5.05
CA GLU A 3 -20.65 -2.38 -5.22
C GLU A 3 -19.63 -3.28 -4.50
N ALA A 4 -19.99 -3.79 -3.32
CA ALA A 4 -19.19 -4.73 -2.55
C ALA A 4 -18.93 -6.06 -3.29
N LYS A 5 -19.89 -6.59 -4.07
CA LYS A 5 -19.70 -7.84 -4.82
C LYS A 5 -18.77 -7.63 -6.03
N ARG A 6 -18.91 -6.50 -6.72
CA ARG A 6 -18.04 -6.13 -7.85
C ARG A 6 -16.59 -5.91 -7.41
N ARG A 7 -16.37 -5.27 -6.26
CA ARG A 7 -15.04 -5.09 -5.68
C ARG A 7 -14.37 -6.42 -5.34
N LYS A 8 -15.12 -7.37 -4.78
CA LYS A 8 -14.63 -8.71 -4.41
C LYS A 8 -14.19 -9.54 -5.62
N GLU A 9 -14.97 -9.53 -6.71
CA GLU A 9 -14.59 -10.23 -7.95
C GLU A 9 -13.37 -9.60 -8.65
N ALA A 10 -13.18 -8.29 -8.50
CA ALA A 10 -12.02 -7.59 -9.06
C ALA A 10 -10.74 -7.84 -8.25
N LEU A 11 -10.85 -7.94 -6.91
CA LEU A 11 -9.73 -8.25 -6.00
C LEU A 11 -9.01 -9.55 -6.41
N LEU A 12 -9.79 -10.60 -6.68
CA LEU A 12 -9.30 -11.94 -7.05
C LEU A 12 -8.85 -12.06 -8.52
N LYS A 13 -9.22 -11.11 -9.39
CA LYS A 13 -8.86 -11.12 -10.82
C LYS A 13 -7.59 -10.34 -11.13
N ASN A 14 -7.24 -9.36 -10.31
CA ASN A 14 -6.09 -8.49 -10.56
C ASN A 14 -4.80 -9.12 -9.99
N SER A 15 -3.99 -9.71 -10.87
CA SER A 15 -2.67 -10.24 -10.50
C SER A 15 -1.67 -9.14 -10.18
N ARG A 16 -1.79 -7.98 -10.85
CA ARG A 16 -0.99 -6.80 -10.56
C ARG A 16 -1.63 -5.97 -9.45
N LYS A 17 -0.80 -5.50 -8.51
CA LYS A 17 -1.23 -4.68 -7.37
C LYS A 17 -0.47 -3.36 -7.35
N GLY A 18 -1.15 -2.30 -6.92
CA GLY A 18 -0.61 -0.95 -6.83
C GLY A 18 -0.67 -0.38 -5.42
N LEU A 19 0.26 0.51 -5.10
CA LEU A 19 0.33 1.18 -3.80
C LEU A 19 0.39 2.70 -3.99
N VAL A 20 -0.48 3.42 -3.30
CA VAL A 20 -0.35 4.86 -3.10
C VAL A 20 0.61 5.08 -1.93
N VAL A 21 1.77 5.67 -2.22
CA VAL A 21 2.87 5.90 -1.28
C VAL A 21 3.02 7.38 -0.98
N SER A 22 3.69 7.68 0.12
CA SER A 22 3.94 9.06 0.54
C SER A 22 5.26 9.15 1.30
N ASN A 23 5.86 10.34 1.31
CA ASN A 23 6.96 10.63 2.21
C ASN A 23 6.46 10.65 3.66
N SER A 24 7.35 10.38 4.62
CA SER A 24 6.97 10.37 6.04
C SER A 24 6.45 11.75 6.45
N MET A 25 5.14 11.83 6.67
CA MET A 25 4.43 13.05 7.04
C MET A 25 3.37 12.75 8.10
N GLU A 26 3.34 13.59 9.13
CA GLU A 26 2.35 13.54 10.18
C GLU A 26 1.45 14.77 10.09
N ILE A 27 0.14 14.55 10.08
CA ILE A 27 -0.87 15.61 10.02
C ILE A 27 -1.68 15.57 11.31
N ASN A 28 -1.69 16.69 12.03
CA ASN A 28 -2.45 16.87 13.27
C ASN A 28 -3.30 18.14 13.14
N GLY A 29 -4.58 17.98 12.79
CA GLY A 29 -5.43 19.12 12.45
C GLY A 29 -4.89 19.89 11.24
N THR A 30 -4.48 21.14 11.44
CA THR A 30 -3.92 22.02 10.39
C THR A 30 -2.39 22.04 10.38
N SER A 31 -1.71 21.30 11.27
CA SER A 31 -0.25 21.18 11.23
C SER A 31 0.20 20.01 10.36
N LEU A 32 1.23 20.27 9.55
CA LEU A 32 1.91 19.28 8.72
C LEU A 32 3.38 19.20 9.14
N HIS A 33 3.82 18.01 9.52
CA HIS A 33 5.22 17.73 9.84
C HIS A 33 5.75 16.67 8.88
N ALA A 34 6.48 17.09 7.84
CA ALA A 34 7.19 16.18 6.94
C ALA A 34 8.60 15.91 7.48
N LYS A 35 8.91 14.65 7.79
CA LYS A 35 10.26 14.24 8.26
C LYS A 35 11.28 14.25 7.12
N SER A 36 10.81 14.02 5.90
CA SER A 36 11.62 14.02 4.68
C SER A 36 10.79 14.53 3.51
N GLY A 37 11.46 15.14 2.52
CA GLY A 37 10.86 15.42 1.21
C GLY A 37 10.84 14.19 0.29
N ASN A 38 11.67 13.19 0.56
CA ASN A 38 11.78 11.96 -0.21
C ASN A 38 10.97 10.82 0.42
N LEU A 39 10.69 9.79 -0.38
CA LEU A 39 10.17 8.53 0.14
C LEU A 39 11.20 7.90 1.08
N ASP A 40 10.72 7.27 2.14
CA ASP A 40 11.59 6.54 3.04
C ASP A 40 12.25 5.36 2.32
N LEU A 41 13.57 5.21 2.48
CA LEU A 41 14.34 4.20 1.74
C LEU A 41 13.89 2.78 2.08
N GLN A 42 13.60 2.51 3.36
CA GLN A 42 13.19 1.19 3.83
C GLN A 42 11.77 0.85 3.38
N GLU A 43 10.85 1.81 3.49
CA GLU A 43 9.47 1.67 2.98
C GLU A 43 9.45 1.47 1.47
N LEU A 44 10.31 2.17 0.73
CA LEU A 44 10.36 2.05 -0.73
C LEU A 44 10.77 0.62 -1.14
N ARG A 45 11.73 0.02 -0.46
CA ARG A 45 12.23 -1.32 -0.76
C ARG A 45 11.21 -2.39 -0.37
N ALA A 46 10.55 -2.22 0.75
CA ALA A 46 9.40 -3.05 1.12
C ALA A 46 8.28 -2.92 0.08
N SER A 47 7.97 -1.70 -0.36
CA SER A 47 6.94 -1.42 -1.37
C SER A 47 7.26 -2.06 -2.72
N LEU A 48 8.52 -2.01 -3.16
CA LEU A 48 8.92 -2.63 -4.43
C LEU A 48 8.89 -4.15 -4.39
N LEU A 49 9.06 -4.77 -3.22
CA LEU A 49 9.01 -6.22 -3.08
C LEU A 49 7.59 -6.76 -3.31
N TYR A 50 6.55 -6.06 -2.81
CA TYR A 50 5.17 -6.58 -2.84
C TYR A 50 4.21 -5.88 -3.77
N TRP A 51 4.56 -4.75 -4.37
CA TRP A 51 3.69 -4.03 -5.31
C TRP A 51 4.35 -3.84 -6.67
N ASP A 52 3.53 -3.80 -7.72
CA ASP A 52 4.00 -3.71 -9.11
C ASP A 52 3.99 -2.29 -9.65
N GLU A 53 3.19 -1.42 -9.03
CA GLU A 53 3.03 -0.03 -9.40
C GLU A 53 2.97 0.83 -8.13
N LEU A 54 3.68 1.95 -8.15
CA LEU A 54 3.66 2.93 -7.07
C LEU A 54 3.08 4.24 -7.59
N VAL A 55 2.25 4.88 -6.79
CA VAL A 55 1.74 6.22 -7.05
C VAL A 55 2.11 7.11 -5.87
N TRP A 56 2.92 8.13 -6.13
CA TRP A 56 3.25 9.17 -5.15
C TRP A 56 2.60 10.49 -5.59
N PRO A 57 1.37 10.74 -5.15
CA PRO A 57 0.63 11.90 -5.63
C PRO A 57 1.26 13.19 -5.10
N THR A 58 1.25 14.22 -5.93
CA THR A 58 1.76 15.55 -5.60
C THR A 58 0.63 16.56 -5.62
N SER A 59 0.77 17.65 -4.87
CA SER A 59 -0.17 18.76 -4.94
C SER A 59 0.44 19.91 -5.74
N ARG A 60 -0.39 20.72 -6.40
CA ARG A 60 0.11 21.96 -7.05
C ARG A 60 0.63 22.99 -6.04
N ALA A 61 0.15 22.93 -4.79
CA ALA A 61 0.55 23.85 -3.73
C ALA A 61 1.92 23.48 -3.13
N ILE A 62 2.18 22.18 -2.94
CA ILE A 62 3.42 21.65 -2.38
C ILE A 62 3.90 20.48 -3.24
N HIS A 63 5.07 20.66 -3.83
CA HIS A 63 5.77 19.67 -4.62
C HIS A 63 7.11 19.30 -3.95
N PHE A 64 7.27 18.03 -3.63
CA PHE A 64 8.55 17.49 -3.19
C PHE A 64 9.36 17.00 -4.38
N SER A 65 10.64 17.38 -4.47
CA SER A 65 11.49 16.92 -5.57
C SER A 65 11.85 15.45 -5.44
N SER A 66 11.88 14.74 -6.56
CA SER A 66 12.33 13.35 -6.62
C SER A 66 13.84 13.26 -6.35
N GLY A 67 14.24 12.33 -5.49
CA GLY A 67 15.64 11.95 -5.27
C GLY A 67 16.08 10.88 -6.27
N PRO A 68 17.30 10.34 -6.13
CA PRO A 68 17.84 9.36 -7.07
C PRO A 68 16.98 8.09 -7.20
N ASP A 69 16.49 7.57 -6.07
CA ASP A 69 15.65 6.37 -6.02
C ASP A 69 14.29 6.61 -6.71
N GLU A 70 13.64 7.75 -6.46
CA GLU A 70 12.37 8.07 -7.09
C GLU A 70 12.53 8.36 -8.59
N GLN A 71 13.59 9.07 -8.99
CA GLN A 71 13.89 9.32 -10.41
C GLN A 71 14.14 8.02 -11.18
N PHE A 72 14.86 7.07 -10.57
CA PHE A 72 15.05 5.74 -11.15
C PHE A 72 13.70 5.06 -11.40
N LEU A 73 12.82 5.02 -10.39
CA LEU A 73 11.52 4.36 -10.50
C LEU A 73 10.55 5.06 -11.45
N GLU A 74 10.58 6.39 -11.53
CA GLU A 74 9.85 7.18 -12.52
C GLU A 74 10.31 6.83 -13.94
N THR A 75 11.63 6.75 -14.16
CA THR A 75 12.22 6.40 -15.47
C THR A 75 11.85 4.98 -15.89
N GLN A 76 11.75 4.04 -14.94
CA GLN A 76 11.29 2.67 -15.18
C GLN A 76 9.76 2.56 -15.35
N GLY A 77 9.01 3.65 -15.17
CA GLY A 77 7.54 3.65 -15.24
C GLY A 77 6.84 2.94 -14.07
N ILE A 78 7.59 2.63 -13.00
CA ILE A 78 7.09 1.96 -11.79
C ILE A 78 6.44 2.97 -10.86
N LEU A 79 7.02 4.17 -10.75
CA LEU A 79 6.51 5.27 -9.94
C LEU A 79 5.83 6.33 -10.81
N LYS A 80 4.59 6.68 -10.47
CA LYS A 80 3.83 7.75 -11.13
C LYS A 80 3.50 8.85 -10.13
N ARG A 81 3.52 10.11 -10.59
CA ARG A 81 3.29 11.30 -9.74
C ARG A 81 2.12 12.16 -10.25
N PRO A 82 0.88 11.68 -10.17
CA PRO A 82 -0.29 12.48 -10.55
C PRO A 82 -0.40 13.72 -9.65
N SER A 83 -0.84 14.83 -10.25
CA SER A 83 -0.98 16.11 -9.56
C SER A 83 -2.45 16.40 -9.24
N TYR A 84 -2.70 16.71 -7.97
CA TYR A 84 -4.02 17.07 -7.46
C TYR A 84 -4.07 18.53 -7.03
N THR A 85 -5.29 19.06 -7.02
CA THR A 85 -5.59 20.38 -6.48
C THR A 85 -6.64 20.20 -5.39
N PHE A 86 -6.42 20.85 -4.27
CA PHE A 86 -7.36 20.91 -3.17
C PHE A 86 -7.62 22.38 -2.83
N ASN A 87 -8.75 22.65 -2.21
CA ASN A 87 -9.07 23.95 -1.63
C ASN A 87 -9.04 23.83 -0.10
N GLY A 88 -8.59 24.87 0.58
CA GLY A 88 -8.57 24.93 2.04
C GLY A 88 -7.17 24.78 2.64
N ASP A 89 -7.13 24.24 3.86
CA ASP A 89 -5.91 24.10 4.65
C ASP A 89 -4.87 23.17 4.00
N ILE A 90 -3.59 23.53 4.12
CA ILE A 90 -2.48 22.81 3.47
C ILE A 90 -2.30 21.41 4.04
N ALA A 91 -2.37 21.24 5.37
CA ALA A 91 -2.17 19.95 5.99
C ALA A 91 -3.30 18.99 5.62
N GLN A 92 -4.55 19.45 5.72
CA GLN A 92 -5.72 18.70 5.27
C GLN A 92 -5.70 18.42 3.76
N GLY A 93 -5.19 19.36 2.97
CA GLY A 93 -5.02 19.21 1.53
C GLY A 93 -4.01 18.13 1.13
N MET A 94 -2.93 17.99 1.89
CA MET A 94 -1.95 16.91 1.69
C MET A 94 -2.56 15.54 2.00
N ALA A 95 -3.32 15.43 3.09
CA ALA A 95 -4.09 14.21 3.38
C ALA A 95 -5.10 13.91 2.26
N MET A 96 -5.87 14.91 1.86
CA MET A 96 -6.88 14.77 0.81
C MET A 96 -6.24 14.36 -0.52
N THR A 97 -5.05 14.84 -0.85
CA THR A 97 -4.32 14.45 -2.07
C THR A 97 -4.07 12.94 -2.13
N GLN A 98 -3.64 12.33 -1.01
CA GLN A 98 -3.44 10.87 -0.93
C GLN A 98 -4.76 10.11 -1.10
N ILE A 99 -5.81 10.58 -0.41
CA ILE A 99 -7.14 9.95 -0.45
C ILE A 99 -7.78 10.05 -1.84
N MET A 100 -7.70 11.22 -2.48
CA MET A 100 -8.23 11.46 -3.82
C MET A 100 -7.53 10.57 -4.85
N ALA A 101 -6.19 10.45 -4.76
CA ALA A 101 -5.44 9.57 -5.62
C ALA A 101 -5.90 8.11 -5.47
N PHE A 102 -5.99 7.62 -4.23
CA PHE A 102 -6.48 6.28 -3.96
C PHE A 102 -7.91 6.06 -4.49
N GLN A 103 -8.85 6.97 -4.21
CA GLN A 103 -10.24 6.85 -4.65
C GLN A 103 -10.38 6.88 -6.17
N GLU A 104 -9.61 7.71 -6.87
CA GLU A 104 -9.60 7.77 -8.33
C GLU A 104 -9.07 6.47 -8.92
N LEU A 105 -7.97 5.96 -8.39
CA LEU A 105 -7.33 4.73 -8.84
C LEU A 105 -8.21 3.50 -8.57
N ASP A 106 -8.78 3.38 -7.37
CA ASP A 106 -9.70 2.28 -7.02
C ASP A 106 -11.00 2.35 -7.84
N ARG A 107 -11.48 3.55 -8.20
CA ARG A 107 -12.64 3.67 -9.12
C ARG A 107 -12.32 3.18 -10.53
N ARG A 108 -11.09 3.42 -11.02
CA ARG A 108 -10.64 3.00 -12.35
C ARG A 108 -10.30 1.52 -12.41
N GLU A 109 -9.62 1.02 -11.39
CA GLU A 109 -9.15 -0.36 -11.28
C GLU A 109 -9.52 -0.93 -9.90
N PRO A 110 -10.79 -1.30 -9.68
CA PRO A 110 -11.25 -1.76 -8.37
C PRO A 110 -10.45 -2.94 -7.82
N GLY A 111 -10.04 -2.86 -6.55
CA GLY A 111 -9.35 -3.95 -5.86
C GLY A 111 -7.88 -4.16 -6.25
N LYS A 112 -7.32 -3.29 -7.10
CA LYS A 112 -5.89 -3.28 -7.43
C LYS A 112 -5.05 -2.46 -6.44
N TRP A 113 -5.62 -1.37 -5.95
CA TRP A 113 -4.89 -0.33 -5.24
C TRP A 113 -5.04 -0.44 -3.73
N SER A 114 -3.95 -0.15 -3.03
CA SER A 114 -3.89 0.04 -1.57
C SER A 114 -3.32 1.42 -1.25
N LEU A 115 -3.57 1.92 -0.04
CA LEU A 115 -3.00 3.16 0.48
C LEU A 115 -2.00 2.82 1.60
N ALA A 116 -0.74 3.23 1.45
CA ALA A 116 0.30 3.00 2.44
C ALA A 116 0.08 3.87 3.68
N GLN A 117 -0.07 3.25 4.85
CA GLN A 117 -0.16 3.94 6.14
C GLN A 117 0.86 3.36 7.14
N GLY A 118 1.50 4.22 7.94
CA GLY A 118 2.50 3.79 8.91
C GLY A 118 3.46 4.90 9.34
N ALA A 119 4.33 4.63 10.32
CA ALA A 119 5.24 5.64 10.92
C ALA A 119 6.14 6.37 9.92
N ASN A 120 6.44 5.73 8.79
CA ASN A 120 7.28 6.23 7.70
C ASN A 120 6.47 6.57 6.43
N SER A 121 5.14 6.50 6.49
CA SER A 121 4.20 6.87 5.41
C SER A 121 3.14 7.84 5.96
N PHE A 122 2.03 8.00 5.23
CA PHE A 122 0.89 8.81 5.57
C PHE A 122 0.16 8.25 6.78
N LEU A 123 0.12 9.02 7.88
CA LEU A 123 -0.68 8.69 9.06
C LEU A 123 -1.78 9.72 9.23
N LEU A 124 -3.03 9.29 9.02
CA LEU A 124 -4.21 10.07 9.36
C LEU A 124 -4.71 9.61 10.73
N ARG A 125 -4.37 10.36 11.78
CA ARG A 125 -4.81 10.04 13.15
C ARG A 125 -6.31 10.31 13.34
N ASP A 126 -6.83 11.33 12.68
CA ASP A 126 -8.24 11.73 12.71
C ASP A 126 -8.75 11.99 11.28
N GLY A 127 -9.73 11.22 10.81
CA GLY A 127 -10.35 11.46 9.50
C GLY A 127 -11.38 10.41 9.04
N PRO A 128 -12.17 10.71 8.01
CA PRO A 128 -13.39 9.96 7.61
C PRO A 128 -13.13 8.56 7.02
N LEU A 129 -11.87 8.07 7.03
CA LEU A 129 -11.54 6.72 6.60
C LEU A 129 -11.77 5.65 7.68
N ILE A 130 -12.02 6.07 8.93
CA ILE A 130 -12.12 5.17 10.10
C ILE A 130 -13.58 4.99 10.55
N ASP A 131 -14.50 4.81 9.61
CA ASP A 131 -15.87 4.36 9.92
C ASP A 131 -16.18 3.06 9.16
N GLY A 132 -15.96 1.93 9.84
CA GLY A 132 -16.28 0.60 9.35
C GLY A 132 -15.70 -0.52 10.22
N ASN A 133 -16.29 -1.72 10.17
CA ASN A 133 -15.71 -2.95 10.71
C ASN A 133 -14.44 -3.30 9.94
N LEU A 134 -13.31 -2.67 10.30
CA LEU A 134 -12.02 -2.88 9.67
C LEU A 134 -11.30 -4.05 10.36
N ALA A 135 -11.01 -5.11 9.61
CA ALA A 135 -10.08 -6.13 10.07
C ALA A 135 -8.65 -5.63 9.82
N MET A 136 -7.94 -5.30 10.89
CA MET A 136 -6.51 -4.96 10.82
C MET A 136 -5.67 -6.20 11.13
N VAL A 137 -4.72 -6.50 10.26
CA VAL A 137 -3.78 -7.61 10.42
C VAL A 137 -2.38 -7.06 10.29
N GLU A 138 -1.55 -7.28 11.31
CA GLU A 138 -0.14 -6.90 11.29
C GLU A 138 0.72 -8.16 11.12
N LEU A 139 1.53 -8.19 10.07
CA LEU A 139 2.43 -9.30 9.75
C LEU A 139 3.80 -9.06 10.39
N VAL A 140 3.89 -9.25 11.71
CA VAL A 140 5.13 -8.98 12.47
C VAL A 140 6.19 -10.05 12.19
N ARG A 141 7.31 -9.64 11.58
CA ARG A 141 8.45 -10.52 11.21
C ARG A 141 8.05 -11.73 10.33
N ALA A 142 6.91 -11.64 9.66
CA ALA A 142 6.42 -12.75 8.85
C ALA A 142 7.12 -12.82 7.49
N ILE A 143 7.67 -11.71 6.98
CA ILE A 143 8.32 -11.70 5.68
C ILE A 143 9.58 -10.83 5.75
N PRO A 144 10.76 -11.33 5.33
CA PRO A 144 11.96 -10.53 5.28
C PRO A 144 11.78 -9.38 4.28
N VAL A 145 12.15 -8.17 4.70
CA VAL A 145 12.24 -7.01 3.80
C VAL A 145 13.71 -6.74 3.50
N PRO A 146 14.06 -6.30 2.28
CA PRO A 146 15.42 -5.92 1.95
C PRO A 146 15.86 -4.74 2.83
N ASN A 147 17.12 -4.74 3.26
CA ASN A 147 17.69 -3.59 3.97
C ASN A 147 17.71 -2.34 3.08
N GLN A 148 17.74 -1.16 3.71
CA GLN A 148 17.76 0.14 3.03
C GLN A 148 18.93 0.38 2.05
N ASP A 149 20.00 -0.41 2.12
CA ASP A 149 21.18 -0.32 1.26
C ASP A 149 21.09 -1.22 0.02
N VAL A 150 20.13 -2.14 -0.04
CA VAL A 150 19.92 -3.01 -1.20
C VAL A 150 19.50 -2.17 -2.41
N PRO A 151 20.17 -2.31 -3.58
CA PRO A 151 19.80 -1.58 -4.79
C PRO A 151 18.40 -1.93 -5.29
N LEU A 152 17.65 -0.92 -5.74
CA LEU A 152 16.28 -1.11 -6.24
C LEU A 152 16.21 -2.09 -7.42
N ALA A 153 17.21 -2.07 -8.30
CA ALA A 153 17.29 -2.97 -9.45
C ALA A 153 17.34 -4.46 -9.04
N GLU A 154 18.10 -4.79 -7.98
CA GLU A 154 18.19 -6.16 -7.47
C GLU A 154 16.85 -6.64 -6.89
N ILE A 155 16.11 -5.75 -6.22
CA ILE A 155 14.78 -6.05 -5.70
C ILE A 155 13.80 -6.34 -6.84
N LEU A 156 13.86 -5.55 -7.92
CA LEU A 156 13.01 -5.75 -9.10
C LEU A 156 13.34 -7.08 -9.80
N GLU A 157 14.61 -7.42 -9.94
CA GLU A 157 15.04 -8.71 -10.50
C GLU A 157 14.57 -9.88 -9.63
N PHE A 158 14.77 -9.79 -8.31
CA PHE A 158 14.31 -10.80 -7.35
C PHE A 158 12.80 -11.01 -7.44
N LYS A 159 12.01 -9.92 -7.42
CA LYS A 159 10.56 -9.98 -7.55
C LYS A 159 10.15 -10.63 -8.86
N ASN A 160 10.81 -10.29 -9.96
CA ASN A 160 10.50 -10.87 -11.27
C ASN A 160 10.81 -12.37 -11.33
N ARG A 161 11.92 -12.82 -10.72
CA ARG A 161 12.28 -14.24 -10.65
C ARG A 161 11.30 -15.07 -9.83
N ARG A 162 10.69 -14.47 -8.80
CA ARG A 162 9.73 -15.11 -7.88
C ARG A 162 8.30 -14.62 -8.08
N HIS A 163 7.97 -14.21 -9.31
CA HIS A 163 6.68 -13.58 -9.61
C HIS A 163 5.49 -14.49 -9.26
N ASP A 164 5.60 -15.78 -9.58
CA ASP A 164 4.55 -16.76 -9.33
C ASP A 164 4.30 -16.96 -7.82
N GLU A 165 5.37 -17.01 -7.03
CA GLU A 165 5.33 -17.09 -5.55
C GLU A 165 4.66 -15.84 -4.96
N LEU A 166 4.97 -14.66 -5.49
CA LEU A 166 4.36 -13.40 -5.07
C LEU A 166 2.86 -13.36 -5.40
N ILE A 167 2.45 -13.83 -6.57
CA ILE A 167 1.02 -13.95 -6.94
C ILE A 167 0.32 -14.89 -5.96
N GLN A 168 0.91 -16.04 -5.67
CA GLN A 168 0.35 -17.02 -4.74
C GLN A 168 0.17 -16.40 -3.35
N LEU A 169 1.20 -15.75 -2.81
CA LEU A 169 1.13 -15.06 -1.51
C LEU A 169 -0.01 -14.04 -1.48
N ARG A 170 -0.12 -13.18 -2.50
CA ARG A 170 -1.18 -12.17 -2.60
C ARG A 170 -2.56 -12.83 -2.65
N SER A 171 -2.72 -13.92 -3.41
CA SER A 171 -3.97 -14.66 -3.48
C SER A 171 -4.37 -15.26 -2.12
N GLU A 172 -3.41 -15.79 -1.36
CA GLU A 172 -3.70 -16.33 -0.02
C GLU A 172 -4.12 -15.23 0.97
N ILE A 173 -3.48 -14.05 0.89
CA ILE A 173 -3.88 -12.87 1.68
C ILE A 173 -5.30 -12.43 1.30
N ASP A 174 -5.59 -12.28 0.01
CA ASP A 174 -6.91 -11.89 -0.49
C ASP A 174 -7.99 -12.92 -0.07
N ASN A 175 -7.67 -14.23 -0.15
CA ASN A 175 -8.55 -15.30 0.31
C ASN A 175 -8.80 -15.25 1.82
N LEU A 176 -7.78 -14.98 2.63
CA LEU A 176 -7.94 -14.81 4.08
C LEU A 176 -8.96 -13.71 4.38
N PHE A 177 -8.81 -12.55 3.75
CA PHE A 177 -9.74 -11.44 3.95
C PHE A 177 -11.14 -11.77 3.46
N PHE A 178 -11.27 -12.49 2.35
CA PHE A 178 -12.55 -12.95 1.83
C PHE A 178 -13.27 -13.91 2.79
N GLU A 179 -12.55 -14.85 3.39
CA GLU A 179 -13.14 -15.77 4.37
C GLU A 179 -13.59 -15.06 5.65
N VAL A 180 -12.80 -14.10 6.13
CA VAL A 180 -13.13 -13.28 7.30
C VAL A 180 -14.40 -12.46 7.07
N ASP A 181 -14.53 -11.84 5.89
CA ASP A 181 -15.70 -11.04 5.50
C ASP A 181 -16.98 -11.89 5.36
N LYS A 182 -16.86 -13.18 4.99
CA LYS A 182 -18.00 -14.10 4.88
C LYS A 182 -18.38 -14.80 6.19
N ALA A 183 -17.51 -14.75 7.20
CA ALA A 183 -17.75 -15.47 8.43
C ALA A 183 -18.86 -14.82 9.27
N GLU A 184 -19.70 -15.65 9.89
CA GLU A 184 -20.64 -15.17 10.92
C GLU A 184 -19.90 -14.56 12.11
N ASN A 185 -18.70 -15.09 12.41
CA ASN A 185 -17.76 -14.55 13.39
C ASN A 185 -16.40 -14.24 12.75
N ALA A 186 -16.24 -12.99 12.30
CA ALA A 186 -15.03 -12.51 11.64
C ALA A 186 -13.75 -12.67 12.49
N HIS A 187 -13.85 -12.50 13.82
CA HIS A 187 -12.70 -12.58 14.72
C HIS A 187 -12.14 -14.00 14.82
N GLU A 188 -13.01 -14.98 15.02
CA GLU A 188 -12.60 -16.39 15.11
C GLU A 188 -12.01 -16.89 13.79
N LYS A 189 -12.61 -16.49 12.66
CA LYS A 189 -12.13 -16.87 11.33
C LYS A 189 -10.76 -16.28 11.02
N LEU A 190 -10.50 -15.04 11.46
CA LEU A 190 -9.19 -14.40 11.29
C LEU A 190 -8.10 -15.19 12.04
N LEU A 191 -8.36 -15.62 13.27
CA LEU A 191 -7.41 -16.41 14.05
C LEU A 191 -7.10 -17.77 13.42
N GLU A 192 -8.09 -18.42 12.83
CA GLU A 192 -7.88 -19.67 12.08
C GLU A 192 -6.95 -19.45 10.87
N ASN A 193 -7.20 -18.38 10.11
CA ASN A 193 -6.50 -18.12 8.86
C ASN A 193 -5.06 -17.63 9.06
N VAL A 194 -4.81 -16.82 10.09
CA VAL A 194 -3.45 -16.40 10.45
C VAL A 194 -2.58 -17.60 10.83
N LYS A 195 -3.14 -18.60 11.53
CA LYS A 195 -2.41 -19.83 11.87
C LYS A 195 -1.99 -20.61 10.61
N LYS A 196 -2.84 -20.68 9.58
CA LYS A 196 -2.51 -21.33 8.30
C LYS A 196 -1.37 -20.60 7.58
N LEU A 197 -1.44 -19.27 7.48
CA LEU A 197 -0.39 -18.46 6.86
C LEU A 197 0.96 -18.60 7.58
N MET A 198 0.99 -18.61 8.92
CA MET A 198 2.23 -18.81 9.67
C MET A 198 2.90 -20.15 9.38
N ILE A 199 2.12 -21.21 9.15
CA ILE A 199 2.66 -22.52 8.75
C ILE A 199 3.25 -22.43 7.36
N LEU A 200 2.54 -21.80 6.42
CA LEU A 200 2.98 -21.66 5.04
C LEU A 200 4.29 -20.87 4.94
N VAL A 201 4.39 -19.73 5.63
CA VAL A 201 5.59 -18.88 5.66
C VAL A 201 6.81 -19.62 6.22
N ARG A 202 6.63 -20.46 7.24
CA ARG A 202 7.73 -21.28 7.79
C ARG A 202 8.28 -22.26 6.75
N LEU A 203 7.41 -22.85 5.93
CA LEU A 203 7.83 -23.80 4.87
C LEU A 203 8.61 -23.13 3.73
N PHE A 204 8.48 -21.81 3.54
CA PHE A 204 9.21 -21.05 2.52
C PHE A 204 10.49 -20.36 3.06
N SER A 205 10.76 -20.50 4.36
CA SER A 205 11.92 -19.87 5.03
C SER A 205 13.08 -20.82 5.31
N ASP A 206 12.95 -22.10 4.91
CA ASP A 206 14.01 -23.13 4.94
C ASP A 206 14.61 -23.33 3.53
#